data_AF-A0A5E4K230-F1
#
_entry.id   AF-A0A5E4K230-F1
#
_cell.length_a   1.000
_cell.length_b   1.000
_cell.length_c   1.000
_cell.angle_alpha   90.00
_cell.angle_beta   90.00
_cell.angle_gamma   90.00
#
_symmetry.space_group_name_H-M   'P 1'
#
loop_
_entity.id
_entity.type
_entity.pdbx_description
1 polymer ?
#
loop_
_entity_poly.entity_id
_entity_poly.type
_entity_poly.pdbx_seq_one_letter_code
_entity_poly.pdbx_strand_id
1 'polypeptide(L)'
;MRSINDLVDGDYIAFGFDYNGGEPSEIIVDKIQSVYMKGKVFSVTFLYGYKSLTEYVNDKKILAIGNEKGRGKIPGWKGNYDIINQEEINRITKIKN
;
A
#
# COMPACT_ATOMS: atom_id res chain seq x y z
N MET A 1 -15.20 5.29 5.38
CA MET A 1 -13.74 5.19 5.30
C MET A 1 -13.29 4.19 6.33
N ARG A 2 -12.55 3.15 5.94
CA ARG A 2 -11.93 2.19 6.86
C ARG A 2 -10.78 2.84 7.62
N SER A 3 -10.56 2.39 8.85
CA SER A 3 -9.43 2.82 9.68
C SER A 3 -8.24 1.88 9.50
N ILE A 4 -7.02 2.41 9.59
CA ILE A 4 -5.79 1.60 9.63
C ILE A 4 -5.80 0.67 10.85
N ASN A 5 -6.41 1.09 11.96
CA ASN A 5 -6.46 0.28 13.18
C ASN A 5 -7.36 -0.97 13.04
N ASP A 6 -8.21 -1.02 12.02
CA ASP A 6 -9.14 -2.13 11.76
C ASP A 6 -8.61 -3.09 10.69
N LEU A 7 -7.34 -2.94 10.30
CA LEU A 7 -6.72 -3.78 9.28
C LEU A 7 -6.31 -5.13 9.86
N VAL A 8 -6.58 -6.19 9.09
CA VAL A 8 -6.27 -7.57 9.43
C VAL A 8 -5.60 -8.29 8.25
N ASP A 9 -5.12 -9.50 8.50
CA ASP A 9 -4.58 -10.38 7.46
C ASP A 9 -5.59 -10.56 6.33
N GLY A 10 -5.12 -10.44 5.08
CA GLY A 10 -5.93 -10.52 3.86
C GLY A 10 -6.51 -9.20 3.38
N ASP A 11 -6.52 -8.14 4.21
CA ASP A 11 -6.87 -6.79 3.73
C ASP A 11 -5.81 -6.27 2.76
N TYR A 12 -6.24 -5.51 1.76
CA TYR A 12 -5.34 -4.85 0.82
C TYR A 12 -4.91 -3.48 1.34
N ILE A 13 -3.61 -3.18 1.24
CA ILE A 13 -3.07 -1.84 1.49
C ILE A 13 -2.23 -1.37 0.30
N ALA A 14 -2.19 -0.05 0.11
CA ALA A 14 -1.29 0.60 -0.82
C ALA A 14 -0.14 1.29 -0.07
N PHE A 15 1.09 1.15 -0.54
CA PHE A 15 2.27 1.81 0.01
C PHE A 15 3.27 2.16 -1.08
N GLY A 16 4.14 3.14 -0.80
CA GLY A 16 5.23 3.51 -1.69
C GLY A 16 6.39 2.52 -1.56
N PHE A 17 6.98 2.13 -2.69
CA PHE A 17 8.09 1.18 -2.79
C PHE A 17 9.19 1.71 -3.72
N ASP A 18 10.43 1.39 -3.37
CA ASP A 18 11.58 1.48 -4.26
C ASP A 18 12.47 0.25 -4.03
N TYR A 19 12.79 -0.47 -5.10
CA TYR A 19 13.53 -1.72 -5.02
C TYR A 19 14.97 -1.53 -4.52
N ASN A 20 15.59 -0.39 -4.81
CA ASN A 20 16.96 -0.09 -4.38
C ASN A 20 16.99 0.68 -3.04
N GLY A 21 15.82 0.91 -2.44
CA GLY A 21 15.65 1.74 -1.26
C GLY A 21 15.74 3.24 -1.57
N GLY A 22 15.27 4.06 -0.63
CA GLY A 22 15.22 5.50 -0.77
C GLY A 22 13.81 6.03 -1.02
N GLU A 23 13.69 7.05 -1.86
CA GLU A 23 12.41 7.68 -2.18
C GLU A 23 11.54 6.75 -3.04
N PRO A 24 10.27 6.49 -2.65
CA PRO A 24 9.37 5.65 -3.43
C PRO A 24 9.19 6.16 -4.87
N SER A 25 9.45 5.29 -5.83
CA SER A 25 9.23 5.53 -7.26
C SER A 25 8.01 4.77 -7.79
N GLU A 26 7.48 3.82 -7.00
CA GLU A 26 6.34 2.99 -7.36
C GLU A 26 5.34 2.83 -6.21
N ILE A 27 4.09 2.48 -6.53
CA ILE A 27 3.08 2.11 -5.55
C ILE A 27 2.82 0.61 -5.70
N ILE A 28 2.91 -0.10 -4.59
CA ILE A 28 2.51 -1.50 -4.49
C ILE A 28 1.17 -1.57 -3.78
N VAL A 29 0.28 -2.42 -4.29
CA VAL A 29 -0.98 -2.77 -3.64
C VAL A 29 -1.06 -4.29 -3.54
N ASP A 30 -1.03 -4.81 -2.32
CA ASP A 30 -1.18 -6.25 -2.09
C ASP A 30 -1.79 -6.51 -0.71
N LYS A 31 -2.06 -7.79 -0.44
CA LYS A 31 -2.66 -8.27 0.80
C LYS A 31 -1.65 -8.22 1.94
N ILE A 32 -2.14 -7.81 3.09
CA ILE A 32 -1.45 -8.00 4.36
C ILE A 32 -1.33 -9.50 4.61
N GLN A 33 -0.11 -9.99 4.76
CA GLN A 33 0.16 -11.37 5.15
C GLN A 33 0.06 -11.53 6.67
N SER A 34 0.56 -10.56 7.44
CA SER A 34 0.50 -10.58 8.91
C SER A 34 0.51 -9.18 9.49
N VAL A 35 -0.25 -8.97 10.57
CA VAL A 35 -0.26 -7.74 11.36
C VAL A 35 0.61 -7.89 12.62
N TYR A 36 1.49 -6.93 12.87
CA TYR A 36 2.41 -6.91 14.01
C TYR A 36 2.23 -5.66 14.88
N MET A 37 2.84 -5.69 16.07
CA MET A 37 2.96 -4.54 16.97
C MET A 37 1.62 -3.85 17.25
N LYS A 38 0.54 -4.63 17.43
CA LYS A 38 -0.83 -4.13 17.65
C LYS A 38 -1.33 -3.21 16.51
N GLY A 39 -1.10 -3.60 15.25
CA GLY A 39 -1.58 -2.85 14.08
C GLY A 39 -0.68 -1.70 13.65
N LYS A 40 0.60 -1.72 14.05
CA LYS A 40 1.57 -0.66 13.68
C LYS A 40 2.50 -1.04 12.55
N VAL A 41 2.64 -2.33 12.27
CA VAL A 41 3.47 -2.85 11.19
C VAL A 41 2.73 -3.98 10.49
N PHE A 42 2.77 -3.98 9.17
CA PHE A 42 2.09 -4.94 8.30
C PHE A 42 3.12 -5.61 7.39
N SER A 43 3.20 -6.93 7.36
CA SER A 43 3.98 -7.60 6.31
C SER A 43 3.14 -7.73 5.06
N VAL A 44 3.73 -7.39 3.91
CA VAL A 44 3.11 -7.54 2.60
C VAL A 44 4.08 -8.27 1.69
N THR A 45 3.65 -9.39 1.13
CA THR A 45 4.46 -10.17 0.18
C THR A 45 3.87 -10.05 -1.21
N PHE A 46 4.68 -9.61 -2.16
CA PHE A 46 4.28 -9.36 -3.54
C PHE A 46 5.34 -9.83 -4.52
N LEU A 47 4.94 -10.02 -5.79
CA LEU A 47 5.85 -10.38 -6.87
C LEU A 47 6.49 -9.14 -7.48
N TYR A 48 7.81 -9.14 -7.58
CA TYR A 48 8.60 -8.11 -8.26
C TYR A 48 9.72 -8.76 -9.06
N GLY A 49 9.76 -8.51 -10.38
CA GLY A 49 10.82 -9.02 -11.25
C GLY A 49 11.04 -10.55 -11.14
N TYR A 50 9.96 -11.34 -11.13
CA TYR A 50 9.96 -12.81 -10.96
C TYR A 50 10.41 -13.33 -9.59
N LYS A 51 10.55 -12.46 -8.58
CA LYS A 51 10.86 -12.84 -7.19
C LYS A 51 9.72 -12.44 -6.27
N SER A 52 9.54 -13.19 -5.19
CA SER A 52 8.71 -12.75 -4.07
C SER A 52 9.53 -11.86 -3.16
N LEU A 53 9.02 -10.67 -2.86
CA LEU A 53 9.59 -9.75 -1.88
C LEU A 53 8.60 -9.57 -0.73
N THR A 54 9.12 -9.36 0.48
CA THR A 54 8.31 -9.06 1.65
C THR A 54 8.73 -7.71 2.21
N GLU A 55 7.75 -6.81 2.34
CA GLU A 55 7.94 -5.49 2.94
C GLU A 55 7.23 -5.39 4.29
N TYR A 56 7.86 -4.71 5.24
CA TYR A 56 7.29 -4.41 6.55
C TYR A 56 6.84 -2.94 6.59
N VAL A 57 5.57 -2.73 6.32
CA VAL A 57 4.98 -1.39 6.14
C VAL A 57 4.50 -0.85 7.48
N ASN A 58 5.01 0.30 7.90
CA ASN A 58 4.49 1.01 9.06
C ASN A 58 3.14 1.68 8.74
N ASP A 59 2.26 1.77 9.74
CA ASP A 59 0.94 2.41 9.60
C ASP A 59 0.99 3.81 8.98
N LYS A 60 2.00 4.62 9.31
CA LYS A 60 2.20 5.97 8.75
C LYS A 60 2.61 5.98 7.28
N LYS A 61 3.03 4.85 6.73
CA LYS A 61 3.45 4.70 5.33
C LYS A 61 2.32 4.16 4.43
N ILE A 62 1.18 3.79 5.00
CA ILE A 62 0.01 3.38 4.23
C ILE A 62 -0.57 4.59 3.50
N LEU A 63 -0.73 4.47 2.20
CA LEU A 63 -1.27 5.50 1.31
C LEU A 63 -2.78 5.34 1.10
N ALA A 64 -3.26 4.10 1.11
CA ALA A 64 -4.67 3.77 0.96
C ALA A 64 -5.00 2.36 1.46
N ILE A 65 -6.28 2.11 1.71
CA ILE A 65 -6.82 0.80 2.11
C ILE A 65 -7.79 0.32 1.04
N GLY A 66 -7.70 -0.94 0.64
CA GLY A 66 -8.67 -1.59 -0.24
C GLY A 66 -10.06 -1.65 0.39
N ASN A 67 -11.05 -1.11 -0.32
CA ASN A 67 -12.44 -1.10 0.12
C ASN A 67 -13.36 -1.07 -1.10
N GLU A 68 -14.16 -2.11 -1.31
CA GLU A 68 -15.11 -2.20 -2.43
C GLU A 68 -16.10 -1.03 -2.50
N LYS A 69 -16.46 -0.45 -1.35
CA LYS A 69 -17.34 0.72 -1.24
C LYS A 69 -16.59 2.05 -1.31
N GLY A 70 -15.26 2.00 -1.30
CA GLY A 70 -14.39 3.17 -1.45
C GLY A 70 -14.60 3.83 -2.81
N ARG A 71 -14.26 5.12 -2.91
CA ARG A 71 -14.36 5.88 -4.17
C ARG A 71 -12.99 6.26 -4.74
N GLY A 72 -11.92 6.03 -3.98
CA GLY A 72 -10.56 6.31 -4.37
C GLY A 72 -10.06 5.40 -5.48
N LYS A 73 -9.13 5.93 -6.29
CA LYS A 73 -8.45 5.23 -7.38
C LYS A 73 -6.95 5.48 -7.27
N ILE A 74 -6.18 4.42 -7.54
CA ILE A 74 -4.73 4.48 -7.61
C ILE A 74 -4.34 4.17 -9.06
N PRO A 75 -3.63 5.06 -9.77
CA PRO A 75 -3.17 4.81 -11.13
C PRO A 75 -2.42 3.48 -11.25
N GLY A 76 -2.75 2.69 -12.28
CA GLY A 76 -2.13 1.37 -12.51
C GLY A 76 -2.75 0.21 -11.72
N TRP A 77 -3.63 0.48 -10.74
CA TRP A 77 -4.24 -0.54 -9.89
C TRP A 77 -5.76 -0.60 -10.06
N LYS A 78 -6.30 -1.83 -10.04
CA LYS A 78 -7.74 -2.10 -10.11
C LYS A 78 -8.36 -2.13 -8.72
N GLY A 79 -9.62 -1.72 -8.62
CA GLY A 79 -10.39 -1.77 -7.38
C GLY A 79 -10.78 -0.39 -6.89
N ASN A 80 -11.27 -0.36 -5.65
CA ASN A 80 -11.74 0.82 -4.96
C ASN A 80 -10.99 0.95 -3.64
N TYR A 81 -10.70 2.18 -3.25
CA TYR A 81 -9.86 2.46 -2.09
C TYR A 81 -10.42 3.57 -1.21
N ASP A 82 -10.13 3.48 0.07
CA ASP A 82 -10.14 4.61 0.98
C ASP A 82 -8.75 5.24 0.96
N ILE A 83 -8.62 6.42 0.36
CA ILE A 83 -7.34 7.12 0.23
C ILE A 83 -7.00 7.83 1.54
N ILE A 84 -5.80 7.58 2.04
CA ILE A 84 -5.25 8.20 3.25
C ILE A 84 -4.32 9.36 2.88
N ASN A 85 -3.49 9.20 1.84
CA ASN A 85 -2.55 10.22 1.41
C ASN A 85 -2.52 10.38 -0.12
N GLN A 86 -3.42 11.22 -0.64
CA GLN A 86 -3.55 11.48 -2.08
C GLN A 86 -2.34 12.25 -2.64
N GLU A 87 -1.74 13.15 -1.86
CA GLU A 87 -0.60 13.95 -2.30
C GLU A 87 0.61 13.08 -2.62
N GLU A 88 0.89 12.12 -1.74
CA GLU A 88 2.00 11.19 -1.92
C GLU A 88 1.76 10.23 -3.08
N ILE A 89 0.54 9.73 -3.25
CA ILE A 89 0.16 8.94 -4.44
C ILE A 89 0.43 9.74 -5.72
N ASN A 90 0.03 11.01 -5.74
CA ASN A 90 0.25 11.89 -6.89
C ASN A 90 1.74 12.15 -7.12
N ARG A 91 2.55 12.30 -6.07
CA ARG A 91 3.99 12.52 -6.17
C ARG A 91 4.67 11.31 -6.81
N ILE A 92 4.44 10.11 -6.29
CA ILE A 92 5.07 8.87 -6.75
C ILE A 92 4.66 8.58 -8.20
N THR A 93 3.38 8.73 -8.54
CA THR A 93 2.89 8.43 -9.89
C THR A 93 3.30 9.46 -10.96
N LYS A 94 3.57 10.71 -10.58
CA LYS A 94 4.08 11.73 -11.50
C LYS A 94 5.52 11.50 -11.95
N ILE A 95 6.34 10.79 -11.16
CA ILE A 95 7.72 10.45 -11.53
C ILE A 95 7.78 9.55 -12.79
N LYS A 96 6.65 8.92 -13.16
CA LYS A 96 6.57 7.99 -14.29
C LYS A 96 6.18 8.64 -15.64
N ASN A 97 6.07 9.98 -15.72
CA ASN A 97 5.83 10.73 -16.97
C ASN A 97 7.08 11.52 -17.38
#